data_AF-A0A9P6TD96-F1
#
_entry.id   AF-A0A9P6TD96-F1
#
_cell.length_a   1.000
_cell.length_b   1.000
_cell.length_c   1.000
_cell.angle_alpha   90.00
_cell.angle_beta   90.00
_cell.angle_gamma   90.00
#
_symmetry.space_group_name_H-M   'P 1'
#
loop_
_entity.id
_entity.type
_entity.pdbx_description
1 polymer ?
#
loop_
_entity_poly.entity_id
_entity_poly.type
_entity_poly.pdbx_seq_one_letter_code
_entity_poly.pdbx_strand_id
1 'polypeptide(L)'
;MHLTISRLAAASRHLPTDGFSLSHFLIWAEVRATYRKILRETRGLGSSKVRMETINWIRYDFDRHLNEPDQAKLKDLISQGKRHLRELSNQNILNGGQFGKLRGGRG
;
A
#
# COMPACT_ATOMS: atom_id res chain seq x y z
N MET A 1 -2.90 -27.16 8.16
CA MET A 1 -3.41 -25.77 8.11
C MET A 1 -3.51 -25.33 6.66
N HIS A 2 -4.67 -25.52 6.05
CA HIS A 2 -4.89 -25.33 4.61
C HIS A 2 -5.71 -24.04 4.38
N LEU A 3 -5.02 -22.93 4.09
CA LEU A 3 -5.64 -21.65 3.75
C LEU A 3 -5.03 -21.14 2.44
N THR A 4 -5.24 -21.89 1.36
CA THR A 4 -4.93 -21.46 0.00
C THR A 4 -6.08 -21.85 -0.90
N ILE A 5 -6.71 -20.86 -1.54
CA ILE A 5 -7.61 -20.88 -2.73
C ILE A 5 -8.90 -20.03 -2.56
N SER A 6 -9.41 -19.77 -1.35
CA SER A 6 -10.73 -19.12 -1.20
C SER A 6 -10.83 -17.63 -1.54
N ARG A 7 -9.72 -16.92 -1.85
CA ARG A 7 -9.76 -15.50 -2.21
C ARG A 7 -10.08 -15.21 -3.68
N LEU A 8 -9.94 -16.19 -4.58
CA LEU A 8 -10.24 -15.97 -6.00
C LEU A 8 -11.76 -16.00 -6.30
N ALA A 9 -12.52 -16.81 -5.57
CA ALA A 9 -13.96 -16.98 -5.78
C ALA A 9 -14.80 -15.75 -5.34
N ALA A 10 -14.26 -14.90 -4.45
CA ALA A 10 -14.94 -13.67 -4.02
C ALA A 10 -14.75 -12.49 -4.99
N ALA A 11 -13.80 -12.57 -5.93
CA ALA A 11 -13.54 -11.50 -6.88
C ALA A 11 -14.62 -11.38 -7.97
N SER A 12 -15.44 -12.43 -8.17
CA SER A 12 -16.45 -12.47 -9.23
C SER A 12 -17.79 -11.81 -8.88
N ARG A 13 -18.04 -11.45 -7.62
CA ARG A 13 -19.38 -11.00 -7.21
C ARG A 13 -19.67 -9.53 -7.53
N HIS A 14 -18.68 -8.72 -7.88
CA HIS A 14 -18.83 -7.27 -8.08
C HIS A 14 -18.15 -6.80 -9.38
N LEU A 15 -18.06 -7.64 -10.41
CA LEU A 15 -17.65 -7.15 -11.73
C LEU A 15 -18.77 -6.26 -12.28
N PRO A 16 -18.51 -5.00 -12.61
CA PRO A 16 -19.48 -4.15 -13.29
C PRO A 16 -19.90 -4.83 -14.60
N THR A 17 -21.20 -4.88 -14.86
CA THR A 17 -21.77 -5.44 -16.10
C THR A 17 -21.28 -4.73 -17.36
N ASP A 18 -20.88 -3.46 -17.23
CA ASP A 18 -20.35 -2.63 -18.31
C ASP A 18 -18.82 -2.75 -18.47
N GLY A 19 -18.18 -3.64 -17.70
CA GLY A 19 -16.73 -3.79 -17.66
C GLY A 19 -16.02 -2.66 -16.90
N PHE A 20 -14.69 -2.80 -16.75
CA PHE A 20 -13.87 -1.74 -16.17
C PHE A 20 -13.34 -0.82 -17.27
N SER A 21 -13.46 0.50 -17.07
CA SER A 21 -12.89 1.47 -17.99
C SER A 21 -11.35 1.53 -17.89
N LEU A 22 -10.67 2.01 -18.94
CA LEU A 22 -9.23 2.25 -18.90
C LEU A 22 -8.80 3.13 -17.70
N SER A 23 -9.60 4.17 -17.40
CA SER A 23 -9.39 5.04 -16.24
C SER A 23 -9.31 4.24 -14.93
N HIS A 24 -10.20 3.26 -14.75
CA HIS A 24 -10.20 2.38 -13.58
C HIS A 24 -8.86 1.64 -13.45
N PHE A 25 -8.37 1.00 -14.53
CA PHE A 25 -7.10 0.27 -14.49
C PHE A 25 -5.89 1.18 -14.20
N LEU A 26 -5.86 2.39 -14.77
CA LEU A 26 -4.80 3.36 -14.53
C LEU A 26 -4.76 3.80 -13.07
N ILE A 27 -5.92 4.09 -12.47
CA ILE A 27 -6.03 4.45 -11.06
C ILE A 27 -5.51 3.31 -10.18
N TRP A 28 -5.95 2.07 -10.41
CA TRP A 28 -5.47 0.93 -9.61
C TRP A 28 -3.98 0.64 -9.78
N ALA A 29 -3.43 0.84 -10.97
CA ALA A 29 -1.99 0.76 -11.19
C ALA A 29 -1.25 1.79 -10.33
N GLU A 30 -1.78 3.01 -10.23
CA GLU A 30 -1.23 4.09 -9.41
C GLU A 30 -1.38 3.84 -7.90
N VAL A 31 -2.54 3.32 -7.44
CA VAL A 31 -2.73 2.86 -6.04
C VAL A 31 -1.66 1.84 -5.68
N ARG A 32 -1.47 0.80 -6.50
CA ARG A 32 -0.48 -0.26 -6.27
C ARG A 32 0.95 0.28 -6.30
N ALA A 33 1.25 1.24 -7.17
CA ALA A 33 2.55 1.89 -7.21
C ALA A 33 2.82 2.69 -5.93
N THR A 34 1.84 3.47 -5.47
CA THR A 34 1.92 4.29 -4.26
C THR A 34 2.10 3.42 -3.02
N TYR A 35 1.29 2.37 -2.86
CA TYR A 35 1.42 1.38 -1.79
C TYR A 35 2.84 0.80 -1.71
N ARG A 36 3.38 0.33 -2.84
CA ARG A 36 4.73 -0.25 -2.90
C ARG A 36 5.83 0.76 -2.57
N LYS A 37 5.63 2.05 -2.87
CA LYS A 37 6.59 3.11 -2.50
C LYS A 37 6.58 3.33 -0.99
N ILE A 38 5.41 3.48 -0.38
CA ILE A 38 5.26 3.65 1.07
C ILE A 38 5.94 2.51 1.82
N LEU A 39 5.69 1.25 1.43
CA LEU A 39 6.34 0.08 2.06
C LEU A 39 7.88 0.03 1.90
N ARG A 40 8.44 0.71 0.90
CA ARG A 40 9.90 0.80 0.74
C ARG A 40 10.49 1.85 1.67
N GLU A 41 9.80 2.98 1.86
CA GLU A 41 10.24 4.03 2.78
C GLU A 41 10.23 3.56 4.24
N THR A 42 9.32 2.65 4.62
CA THR A 42 9.32 2.07 5.98
C THR A 42 10.56 1.21 6.28
N ARG A 43 11.44 0.92 5.31
CA ARG A 43 12.67 0.15 5.53
C ARG A 43 13.71 0.89 6.37
N GLY A 44 13.71 2.22 6.33
CA GLY A 44 14.59 3.05 7.15
C GLY A 44 13.99 3.42 8.50
N LEU A 45 12.82 2.86 8.85
CA LEU A 45 12.05 3.33 9.99
C LEU A 45 12.41 2.52 11.24
N GLY A 46 13.17 3.13 12.15
CA GLY A 46 13.36 2.69 13.53
C GLY A 46 13.73 1.21 13.70
N SER A 47 13.15 0.57 14.72
CA SER A 47 13.36 -0.84 15.02
C SER A 47 12.46 -1.76 14.19
N SER A 48 12.84 -3.04 14.07
CA SER A 48 12.05 -4.05 13.33
C SER A 48 10.61 -4.16 13.81
N LYS A 49 10.36 -4.05 15.13
CA LYS A 49 9.01 -4.10 15.71
C LYS A 49 8.16 -2.93 15.23
N VAL A 50 8.68 -1.70 15.36
CA VAL A 50 7.97 -0.48 14.93
C VAL A 50 7.68 -0.55 13.44
N ARG A 51 8.67 -0.96 12.63
CA ARG A 51 8.48 -1.16 11.20
C ARG A 51 7.32 -2.12 10.89
N MET A 52 7.24 -3.25 11.58
CA MET A 52 6.18 -4.24 11.34
C MET A 52 4.79 -3.71 11.75
N GLU A 53 4.71 -2.99 12.86
CA GLU A 53 3.48 -2.31 13.29
C GLU A 53 3.03 -1.27 12.25
N THR A 54 3.94 -0.44 11.75
CA THR A 54 3.65 0.53 10.69
C THR A 54 3.18 -0.15 9.40
N ILE A 55 3.85 -1.23 8.98
CA ILE A 55 3.45 -2.00 7.78
C ILE A 55 2.03 -2.56 7.94
N ASN A 56 1.70 -3.10 9.12
CA ASN A 56 0.37 -3.65 9.39
C ASN A 56 -0.70 -2.57 9.38
N TRP A 57 -0.40 -1.40 9.96
CA TRP A 57 -1.29 -0.24 9.90
C TRP A 57 -1.53 0.23 8.46
N ILE A 58 -0.47 0.37 7.66
CA ILE A 58 -0.58 0.75 6.23
C ILE A 58 -1.43 -0.28 5.46
N ARG A 59 -1.22 -1.58 5.69
CA ARG A 59 -2.02 -2.63 5.04
C ARG A 59 -3.49 -2.49 5.38
N TYR A 60 -3.80 -2.33 6.66
CA TYR A 60 -5.17 -2.19 7.13
C TYR A 60 -5.85 -0.93 6.56
N ASP A 61 -5.12 0.17 6.44
CA ASP A 61 -5.62 1.41 5.84
C ASP A 61 -5.96 1.23 4.35
N PHE A 62 -5.06 0.62 3.57
CA PHE A 62 -5.34 0.31 2.16
C PHE A 62 -6.49 -0.69 2.00
N ASP A 63 -6.55 -1.71 2.86
CA ASP A 63 -7.58 -2.75 2.80
C ASP A 63 -9.00 -2.18 3.01
N ARG A 64 -9.15 -1.12 3.83
CA ARG A 64 -10.42 -0.41 4.05
C ARG A 64 -10.98 0.25 2.79
N HIS A 65 -10.11 0.60 1.84
CA HIS A 65 -10.47 1.34 0.62
C HIS A 65 -10.42 0.47 -0.64
N LEU A 66 -10.16 -0.84 -0.52
CA LEU A 66 -10.08 -1.77 -1.67
C LEU A 66 -11.38 -1.88 -2.47
N ASN A 67 -12.53 -1.65 -1.83
CA ASN A 67 -13.84 -1.75 -2.47
C ASN A 67 -14.45 -0.37 -2.79
N GLU A 68 -13.65 0.70 -2.78
CA GLU A 68 -14.14 2.05 -3.09
C GLU A 68 -14.52 2.15 -4.57
N PRO A 69 -15.81 2.39 -4.91
CA PRO A 69 -16.25 2.49 -6.30
C PRO A 69 -15.98 3.86 -6.90
N ASP A 70 -15.83 4.90 -6.07
CA ASP A 70 -15.65 6.27 -6.52
C ASP A 70 -14.20 6.56 -6.94
N GLN A 71 -14.02 6.80 -8.25
CA GLN A 71 -12.74 7.14 -8.85
C GLN A 71 -12.18 8.48 -8.37
N ALA A 72 -13.03 9.47 -8.05
CA ALA A 72 -12.58 10.76 -7.54
C ALA A 72 -11.99 10.60 -6.14
N LYS A 73 -12.69 9.89 -5.26
CA LYS A 73 -12.22 9.57 -3.92
C LYS A 73 -10.92 8.76 -3.92
N LEU A 74 -10.78 7.79 -4.83
CA LEU A 74 -9.51 7.05 -5.01
C LEU A 74 -8.34 7.98 -5.39
N LYS A 75 -8.55 8.97 -6.26
CA LYS A 75 -7.52 9.95 -6.64
C LYS A 75 -7.12 10.85 -5.46
N ASP A 76 -8.09 11.25 -4.64
CA ASP A 76 -7.82 12.02 -3.42
C ASP A 76 -7.02 11.20 -2.41
N LEU A 77 -7.38 9.92 -2.20
CA LEU A 77 -6.65 9.00 -1.34
C LEU A 77 -5.21 8.76 -1.85
N ILE A 78 -5.01 8.62 -3.16
CA ILE A 78 -3.66 8.54 -3.75
C ILE A 78 -2.87 9.82 -3.44
N SER A 79 -3.49 10.99 -3.59
CA SER A 79 -2.84 12.28 -3.35
C SER A 79 -2.43 12.44 -1.89
N GLN A 80 -3.28 12.02 -0.95
CA GLN A 80 -2.98 11.93 0.47
C GLN A 80 -1.84 10.95 0.74
N GLY A 81 -1.88 9.75 0.16
CA GLY A 81 -0.82 8.76 0.27
C GLY A 81 0.54 9.26 -0.23
N LYS A 82 0.57 9.99 -1.35
CA LYS A 82 1.77 10.66 -1.86
C LYS A 82 2.28 11.75 -0.91
N ARG A 83 1.40 12.47 -0.22
CA ARG A 83 1.78 13.45 0.81
C ARG A 83 2.40 12.75 2.01
N HIS A 84 1.80 11.68 2.50
CA HIS A 84 2.36 10.86 3.59
C HIS A 84 3.72 10.27 3.21
N LEU A 85 3.88 9.83 1.95
CA LEU A 85 5.16 9.35 1.45
C LEU A 85 6.26 10.42 1.53
N ARG A 86 5.96 11.67 1.14
CA ARG A 86 6.92 12.79 1.25
C ARG A 86 7.31 13.05 2.69
N GLU A 87 6.32 13.01 3.59
CA GLU A 87 6.55 13.19 5.03
C GLU A 87 7.47 12.08 5.59
N LEU A 88 7.17 10.82 5.30
CA LEU A 88 7.98 9.68 5.72
C LEU A 88 9.40 9.74 5.14
N SER A 89 9.53 10.11 3.87
CA SER A 89 10.83 10.30 3.21
C SER A 89 11.64 11.39 3.92
N ASN A 90 11.02 12.53 4.24
CA ASN A 90 11.68 13.63 4.93
C ASN A 90 12.13 13.21 6.33
N GLN A 91 11.26 12.55 7.10
CA GLN A 91 11.60 12.04 8.43
C GLN A 91 12.76 11.04 8.39
N ASN A 92 12.79 10.16 7.38
CA ASN A 92 13.87 9.20 7.18
C ASN A 92 15.21 9.87 6.81
N ILE A 93 15.18 10.93 5.98
CA ILE A 93 16.36 11.74 5.65
C ILE A 93 16.90 12.46 6.91
N LEU A 94 16.02 13.06 7.71
CA LEU A 94 16.39 13.79 8.93
C LEU A 94 16.98 12.86 10.01
N ASN A 95 16.52 11.61 10.07
CA ASN A 95 17.10 10.57 10.94
C ASN A 95 18.46 10.04 10.43
N GLY A 96 19.02 10.63 9.37
CA GLY A 96 20.40 10.40 8.93
C GLY A 96 20.64 9.07 8.23
N GLY A 97 19.62 8.41 7.67
CA GLY A 97 19.79 7.14 6.95
C GLY A 97 20.46 6.01 7.78
N GLN A 98 20.56 6.19 9.10
CA GLN A 98 21.40 5.38 9.99
C GLN A 98 20.84 3.98 10.28
N PHE A 99 19.58 3.72 9.94
CA PHE A 99 19.03 2.38 10.02
C PHE A 99 19.51 1.59 8.80
N GLY A 100 20.71 1.00 8.94
CA GLY A 100 21.29 0.08 7.98
C GLY A 100 20.20 -0.86 7.47
N LYS A 101 19.95 -0.83 6.16
CA LYS A 101 18.85 -1.53 5.48
C LYS A 101 18.68 -2.89 6.14
N LEU A 102 17.62 -3.07 6.93
CA LEU A 102 17.24 -4.36 7.51
C LEU A 102 16.83 -5.26 6.34
N ARG A 103 17.85 -5.78 5.62
CA ARG A 103 17.73 -6.75 4.56
C ARG A 103 17.45 -8.06 5.27
N GLY A 104 16.21 -8.55 5.12
CA GLY A 104 15.92 -9.93 5.47
C GLY A 104 16.88 -10.82 4.70
N GLY A 105 17.86 -11.38 5.40
CA GLY A 105 18.58 -12.54 4.92
C GLY A 105 17.55 -13.62 4.64
N ARG A 106 17.55 -14.16 3.43
CA ARG A 106 16.82 -15.38 3.14
C ARG A 106 17.50 -16.48 3.96
N GLY A 107 16.90 -16.86 5.07
CA GLY A 107 17.14 -18.14 5.73
C GLY A 107 16.29 -19.22 5.09
#